data_AF-A0A372KMP7-F1
#
_entry.id   AF-A0A372KMP7-F1
#
_cell.length_a   1.000
_cell.length_b   1.000
_cell.length_c   1.000
_cell.angle_alpha   90.00
_cell.angle_beta   90.00
_cell.angle_gamma   90.00
#
_symmetry.space_group_name_H-M   'P 1'
#
loop_
_entity.id
_entity.type
_entity.pdbx_description
1 polymer ?
#
loop_
_entity_poly.entity_id
_entity_poly.type
_entity_poly.pdbx_seq_one_letter_code
_entity_poly.pdbx_strand_id
1 'polypeptide(L)'
;MVQIKLTPEELRSQATSYTNGATSVRDVLTTLTNTQADIAANWSGTSFDSFDQQFNELSPKVSQFADLLDEINQQLNQVATTIEDTDAQIASQIQQ
;
A
#
# COMPACT_ATOMS: atom_id res chain seq x y z
N MET A 1 27.59 2.92 -1.43
CA MET A 1 26.88 3.80 -0.48
C MET A 1 25.59 4.24 -1.15
N VAL A 2 24.43 4.01 -0.55
CA VAL A 2 23.16 4.52 -1.08
C VAL A 2 23.15 6.02 -0.80
N GLN A 3 23.30 6.84 -1.83
CA GLN A 3 23.17 8.29 -1.69
C GLN A 3 21.70 8.64 -1.89
N ILE A 4 20.94 8.61 -0.80
CA ILE A 4 19.56 9.09 -0.80
C ILE A 4 19.63 10.60 -1.02
N LYS A 5 19.17 11.06 -2.20
CA LYS A 5 19.12 12.49 -2.54
C LYS A 5 17.93 13.21 -1.93
N LEU A 6 17.00 12.47 -1.35
CA LEU A 6 15.76 12.96 -0.76
C LEU A 6 15.96 13.21 0.74
N THR A 7 15.37 14.29 1.22
CA THR A 7 15.28 14.60 2.65
C THR A 7 14.32 13.63 3.37
N PRO A 8 14.45 13.47 4.69
CA PRO A 8 13.49 12.71 5.50
C PRO A 8 12.04 13.13 5.28
N GLU A 9 11.78 14.43 5.14
CA GLU A 9 10.45 14.97 4.88
C GLU A 9 9.90 14.54 3.51
N GLU A 10 10.71 14.60 2.46
CA GLU A 10 10.32 14.12 1.13
C GLU A 10 10.03 12.61 1.12
N LEU A 11 10.78 11.82 1.89
CA LEU A 11 10.52 10.38 2.04
C LEU A 11 9.18 10.12 2.71
N ARG A 12 8.82 10.86 3.78
CA ARG A 12 7.52 10.74 4.46
C ARG A 12 6.35 11.17 3.58
N SER A 13 6.55 12.24 2.79
CA SER A 13 5.57 12.69 1.80
C SER A 13 5.31 11.61 0.73
N GLN A 14 6.36 11.01 0.21
CA GLN A 14 6.24 9.90 -0.74
C GLN A 14 5.61 8.65 -0.09
N ALA A 15 5.97 8.33 1.16
CA ALA A 15 5.38 7.22 1.92
C ALA A 15 3.86 7.37 2.04
N THR A 16 3.37 8.58 2.29
CA THR A 16 1.92 8.89 2.34
C THR A 16 1.21 8.56 1.02
N SER A 17 1.88 8.75 -0.13
CA SER A 17 1.31 8.40 -1.44
C SER A 17 1.06 6.89 -1.56
N TYR A 18 1.90 6.04 -0.96
CA TYR A 18 1.69 4.59 -0.93
C TYR A 18 0.48 4.21 -0.09
N THR A 19 0.30 4.81 1.10
CA THR A 19 -0.90 4.59 1.94
C THR A 19 -2.19 5.02 1.23
N ASN A 20 -2.16 6.15 0.50
CA ASN A 20 -3.30 6.60 -0.30
C ASN A 20 -3.62 5.62 -1.44
N GLY A 21 -2.59 5.08 -2.09
CA GLY A 21 -2.73 4.01 -3.08
C GLY A 21 -3.33 2.74 -2.48
N ALA A 22 -2.84 2.28 -1.33
CA ALA A 22 -3.35 1.11 -0.62
C ALA A 22 -4.84 1.25 -0.28
N THR A 23 -5.24 2.43 0.22
CA THR A 23 -6.64 2.75 0.52
C THR A 23 -7.49 2.69 -0.75
N SER A 24 -7.04 3.33 -1.83
CA SER A 24 -7.76 3.33 -3.11
C SER A 24 -7.94 1.91 -3.68
N VAL A 25 -6.92 1.06 -3.55
CA VAL A 25 -6.99 -0.35 -3.98
C VAL A 25 -8.05 -1.11 -3.17
N ARG A 26 -8.09 -0.93 -1.85
CA ARG A 26 -9.09 -1.56 -0.97
C ARG A 26 -10.51 -1.08 -1.25
N ASP A 27 -10.68 0.20 -1.56
CA ASP A 27 -11.98 0.79 -1.92
C ASP A 27 -12.51 0.21 -3.24
N VAL A 28 -11.63 0.09 -4.25
CA VAL A 28 -11.97 -0.56 -5.53
C VAL A 28 -12.33 -2.02 -5.31
N LEU A 29 -11.53 -2.76 -4.53
CA LEU A 29 -11.80 -4.17 -4.23
C LEU A 29 -13.15 -4.34 -3.54
N THR A 30 -13.48 -3.48 -2.57
CA THR A 30 -14.77 -3.49 -1.86
C THR A 30 -15.93 -3.22 -2.81
N THR A 31 -15.79 -2.20 -3.68
CA THR A 31 -16.81 -1.84 -4.68
C THR A 31 -17.09 -3.00 -5.63
N LEU A 32 -16.03 -3.65 -6.13
CA LEU A 32 -16.15 -4.80 -7.04
C LEU A 32 -16.74 -6.01 -6.33
N THR A 33 -16.41 -6.25 -5.06
CA THR A 33 -16.97 -7.34 -4.26
C THR A 33 -18.48 -7.17 -4.07
N ASN A 34 -18.95 -5.96 -3.78
CA ASN A 34 -20.39 -5.68 -3.69
C ASN A 34 -21.08 -5.87 -5.04
N THR A 35 -20.47 -5.38 -6.12
CA THR A 35 -20.99 -5.56 -7.48
C THR A 35 -21.11 -7.05 -7.84
N GLN A 36 -20.11 -7.86 -7.48
CA GLN A 36 -20.11 -9.30 -7.66
C GLN A 36 -21.27 -9.97 -6.93
N ALA A 37 -21.51 -9.60 -5.67
CA ALA A 37 -22.61 -10.11 -4.87
C ALA A 37 -23.99 -9.74 -5.47
N ASP A 38 -24.15 -8.52 -5.96
CA ASP A 38 -25.36 -8.07 -6.63
C ASP A 38 -25.63 -8.86 -7.92
N ILE A 39 -24.59 -9.08 -8.74
CA ILE A 39 -24.74 -9.89 -9.96
C ILE A 39 -25.12 -11.33 -9.59
N ALA A 40 -24.46 -11.95 -8.62
CA ALA A 40 -24.76 -13.31 -8.17
C ALA A 40 -26.19 -13.46 -7.65
N ALA A 41 -26.73 -12.45 -6.96
CA ALA A 41 -28.11 -12.46 -6.46
C ALA A 41 -29.17 -12.34 -7.58
N ASN A 42 -28.84 -11.63 -8.67
CA ASN A 42 -29.77 -11.39 -9.78
C ASN A 42 -29.61 -12.38 -10.93
N TRP A 43 -28.52 -13.13 -10.98
CA TRP A 43 -28.25 -14.08 -12.05
C TRP A 43 -28.89 -15.46 -11.75
N SER A 44 -29.89 -15.84 -12.54
CA SER A 44 -30.52 -17.16 -12.45
C SER A 44 -29.77 -18.18 -13.32
N GLY A 45 -28.89 -18.99 -12.72
CA GLY A 45 -28.25 -20.17 -13.37
C GLY A 45 -26.71 -20.17 -13.33
N THR A 46 -26.11 -21.36 -13.52
CA THR A 46 -24.65 -21.68 -13.40
C THR A 46 -23.73 -20.99 -14.41
N SER A 47 -24.24 -20.06 -15.23
CA SER A 47 -23.45 -19.39 -16.28
C SER A 47 -22.50 -18.31 -15.73
N PHE A 48 -22.61 -17.95 -14.44
CA PHE A 48 -21.78 -16.93 -13.79
C PHE A 48 -20.67 -17.51 -12.90
N ASP A 49 -20.68 -18.82 -12.65
CA ASP A 49 -19.80 -19.50 -11.70
C ASP A 49 -18.29 -19.32 -12.04
N SER A 50 -17.95 -19.28 -13.33
CA SER A 50 -16.56 -19.10 -13.76
C SER A 50 -16.02 -17.69 -13.51
N PHE A 51 -16.89 -16.67 -13.55
CA PHE A 51 -16.50 -15.29 -13.23
C PHE A 51 -16.35 -15.13 -11.72
N ASP A 52 -17.26 -15.72 -10.95
CA ASP A 52 -17.17 -15.75 -9.49
C ASP A 52 -15.90 -16.43 -8.98
N GLN A 53 -15.57 -17.58 -9.56
CA GLN A 53 -14.33 -18.27 -9.22
C GLN A 53 -13.10 -17.39 -9.51
N GLN A 54 -13.01 -16.78 -10.70
CA GLN A 54 -11.89 -15.92 -11.06
C GLN A 54 -11.77 -14.70 -10.13
N PHE A 55 -12.90 -14.07 -9.78
CA PHE A 55 -12.90 -12.93 -8.87
C PHE A 55 -12.45 -13.32 -7.46
N ASN A 56 -12.91 -14.46 -6.94
CA ASN A 56 -12.53 -14.98 -5.64
C ASN A 56 -11.06 -15.41 -5.58
N GLU A 57 -10.49 -15.89 -6.69
CA GLU A 57 -9.06 -16.20 -6.81
C GLU A 57 -8.16 -14.96 -6.90
N LEU A 58 -8.66 -13.87 -7.49
CA LEU A 58 -7.89 -12.64 -7.69
C LEU A 58 -7.98 -11.66 -6.51
N SER A 59 -9.12 -11.60 -5.83
CA SER A 59 -9.36 -10.71 -4.68
C SER A 59 -8.25 -10.76 -3.61
N PRO A 60 -7.75 -11.94 -3.20
CA PRO A 60 -6.64 -12.02 -2.24
C PRO A 60 -5.35 -11.38 -2.75
N LYS A 61 -5.05 -11.48 -4.05
CA LYS A 61 -3.84 -10.89 -4.65
C LYS A 61 -3.91 -9.37 -4.66
N VAL A 62 -5.10 -8.81 -4.90
CA VAL A 62 -5.34 -7.36 -4.85
C VAL A 62 -5.22 -6.85 -3.41
N SER A 63 -5.74 -7.59 -2.43
CA SER A 63 -5.54 -7.28 -1.01
C SER A 63 -4.06 -7.30 -0.63
N GLN A 64 -3.34 -8.36 -1.01
CA GLN A 64 -1.88 -8.47 -0.76
C GLN A 64 -1.10 -7.33 -1.41
N PHE A 65 -1.53 -6.85 -2.58
CA PHE A 65 -0.91 -5.69 -3.20
C PHE A 65 -1.13 -4.42 -2.37
N ALA A 66 -2.32 -4.20 -1.81
CA ALA A 66 -2.55 -3.09 -0.88
C ALA A 66 -1.68 -3.20 0.39
N ASP A 67 -1.52 -4.41 0.92
CA ASP A 67 -0.66 -4.67 2.09
C ASP A 67 0.81 -4.37 1.77
N LEU A 68 1.29 -4.74 0.58
CA LEU A 68 2.63 -4.40 0.11
C LEU A 68 2.85 -2.88 0.04
N LEU A 69 1.85 -2.11 -0.39
CA LEU A 69 1.95 -0.64 -0.42
C LEU A 69 2.08 -0.08 1.00
N ASP A 70 1.36 -0.62 1.98
CA ASP A 70 1.51 -0.22 3.39
C ASP A 70 2.88 -0.59 3.95
N GLU A 71 3.42 -1.75 3.59
CA GLU A 71 4.78 -2.16 3.96
C GLU A 71 5.83 -1.20 3.39
N ILE A 72 5.68 -0.76 2.14
CA ILE A 72 6.56 0.23 1.53
C ILE A 72 6.49 1.56 2.29
N ASN A 73 5.29 2.01 2.66
CA ASN A 73 5.13 3.20 3.51
C ASN A 73 5.87 3.05 4.84
N GLN A 74 5.75 1.91 5.53
CA GLN A 74 6.45 1.67 6.79
C GLN A 74 7.97 1.72 6.62
N GLN A 75 8.49 1.06 5.58
CA GLN A 75 9.93 1.04 5.29
C GLN A 75 10.46 2.45 4.98
N LEU A 76 9.75 3.25 4.19
CA LEU A 76 10.15 4.63 3.87
C LEU A 76 10.18 5.52 5.12
N ASN A 77 9.20 5.39 6.02
CA ASN A 77 9.20 6.12 7.28
C ASN A 77 10.36 5.71 8.20
N GLN A 78 10.72 4.42 8.22
CA GLN A 78 11.85 3.94 9.00
C GLN A 78 13.19 4.45 8.46
N VAL A 79 13.34 4.49 7.13
CA VAL A 79 14.51 5.10 6.47
C VAL A 79 14.60 6.59 6.80
N ALA A 80 13.50 7.34 6.72
CA ALA A 80 13.46 8.76 7.06
C ALA A 80 13.91 9.01 8.51
N THR A 81 13.41 8.21 9.46
CA THR A 81 13.78 8.28 10.88
C THR A 81 15.27 7.99 11.09
N THR A 82 15.80 6.96 10.41
CA THR A 82 17.22 6.58 10.51
C THR A 82 18.14 7.71 10.03
N ILE A 83 17.75 8.42 8.96
CA ILE A 83 18.52 9.57 8.46
C ILE A 83 18.50 10.71 9.48
N GLU A 84 17.34 11.06 10.03
CA GLU A 84 17.22 12.12 11.04
C GLU A 84 18.05 11.84 12.30
N ASP A 85 18.00 10.60 12.80
CA ASP A 85 18.78 10.18 13.96
C ASP A 85 20.29 10.27 13.68
N THR A 86 20.71 9.85 12.48
CA THR A 86 22.10 9.92 12.04
C THR A 86 22.59 11.37 11.95
N ASP A 87 21.78 12.25 11.35
CA ASP A 87 22.11 13.68 11.20
C ASP A 87 22.19 14.37 12.57
N ALA A 88 21.26 14.07 13.49
CA ALA A 88 21.28 14.59 14.85
C ALA A 88 22.53 14.13 15.63
N GLN A 89 22.92 12.86 15.48
CA GLN A 89 24.14 12.33 16.09
C GLN A 89 25.39 13.05 15.56
N ILE A 90 25.51 13.23 14.24
CA ILE A 90 26.64 13.94 13.64
C ILE A 90 26.70 15.40 14.13
N ALA A 91 25.55 16.09 14.15
CA ALA A 91 25.48 17.46 14.65
C ALA A 91 25.95 17.59 16.10
N SER A 92 25.59 16.63 16.96
CA SER A 92 26.01 16.61 18.37
C SER A 92 27.50 16.38 18.57
N GLN A 93 28.17 15.66 17.66
CA GLN A 93 29.61 15.41 17.71
C GLN A 93 30.43 16.60 17.22
N ILE A 94 29.94 17.35 16.24
CA ILE A 94 30.62 18.55 15.70
C ILE A 94 30.56 19.72 16.69
N GLN A 95 29.56 19.76 17.56
CA GLN A 95 29.39 20.80 18.59
C GLN A 95 30.27 20.59 19.85
N GLN A 96 31.00 19.46 19.95
CA GLN A 96 31.97 19.17 21.02
C GLN A 96 33.40 19.47 20.58
#